data_AF-A0ABD0NIL7-F1
#
_entry.id   AF-A0ABD0NIL7-F1
#
_cell.length_a   1.000
_cell.length_b   1.000
_cell.length_c   1.000
_cell.angle_alpha   90.00
_cell.angle_beta   90.00
_cell.angle_gamma   90.00
#
_symmetry.space_group_name_H-M   'P 1'
#
loop_
_entity.id
_entity.type
_entity.pdbx_description
1 polymer ?
#
loop_
_entity_poly.entity_id
_entity_poly.type
_entity_poly.pdbx_seq_one_letter_code
_entity_poly.pdbx_strand_id
1 'polypeptide(L)' 'MFGDTVIAEIHKADQRFSISDGPDGTFRDRLELDHQTGSLTITNTRTTHSGLYKLKISSSRRSINRRFTVTVI' A
#
# COMPACT_ATOMS: atom_id res chain seq x y z
N MET A 1 5.55 16.14 2.04
CA MET A 1 6.44 15.42 2.98
C MET A 1 6.59 13.99 2.49
N PHE A 2 7.80 13.58 2.11
CA PHE A 2 8.08 12.20 1.67
C PHE A 2 8.01 11.25 2.89
N GLY A 3 7.32 10.11 2.76
CA GLY A 3 7.21 9.08 3.82
C GLY A 3 5.85 8.92 4.49
N ASP A 4 4.83 9.63 4.01
CA ASP A 4 3.44 9.54 4.48
C ASP A 4 2.45 8.96 3.46
N THR A 5 2.98 8.39 2.38
CA THR A 5 2.18 7.77 1.34
C THR A 5 1.60 6.44 1.79
N VAL A 6 0.28 6.39 1.90
CA VAL A 6 -0.47 5.13 2.03
C VAL A 6 -0.70 4.57 0.63
N ILE A 7 -0.21 3.35 0.38
CA ILE A 7 -0.41 2.65 -0.90
C ILE A 7 -1.43 1.52 -0.81
N ALA A 8 -1.74 1.07 0.41
CA ALA A 8 -2.78 0.08 0.66
C ALA A 8 -3.42 0.26 2.03
N GLU A 9 -4.71 -0.09 2.12
CA GLU A 9 -5.47 -0.18 3.35
C GLU A 9 -6.19 -1.53 3.48
N ILE A 10 -6.13 -2.11 4.68
CA ILE A 10 -6.83 -3.33 5.09
C ILE A 10 -7.83 -2.97 6.18
N HIS A 11 -9.11 -3.07 5.90
CA HIS A 11 -10.18 -2.95 6.88
C HIS A 11 -10.60 -4.34 7.35
N LYS A 12 -10.18 -4.70 8.57
CA LYS A 12 -10.36 -6.04 9.13
C LYS A 12 -11.81 -6.40 9.44
N ALA A 13 -12.67 -5.42 9.70
CA ALA A 13 -14.03 -5.68 10.21
C ALA A 13 -14.95 -6.31 9.14
N ASP A 14 -14.71 -6.00 7.87
CA ASP A 14 -15.46 -6.51 6.72
C ASP A 14 -14.54 -7.14 5.66
N GLN A 15 -13.28 -7.42 6.02
CA GLN A 15 -12.25 -7.99 5.14
C GLN A 15 -12.07 -7.21 3.83
N ARG A 16 -12.24 -5.88 3.87
CA ARG A 16 -12.01 -5.04 2.68
C ARG A 16 -10.55 -4.66 2.56
N PHE A 17 -10.06 -4.78 1.34
CA PHE A 17 -8.75 -4.34 0.93
C PHE A 17 -8.91 -3.23 -0.11
N SER A 18 -8.03 -2.23 -0.06
CA SER A 18 -8.02 -1.15 -1.04
C SER A 18 -6.60 -0.71 -1.32
N ILE A 19 -6.38 -0.26 -2.55
CA ILE A 19 -5.10 0.24 -3.05
C ILE A 19 -5.22 1.73 -3.38
N SER A 20 -4.10 2.42 -3.35
CA SER A 20 -3.98 3.83 -3.69
C SER A 20 -2.87 3.99 -4.72
N ASP A 21 -3.16 4.74 -5.79
CA ASP A 21 -2.20 5.04 -6.85
C ASP A 21 -0.99 5.85 -6.36
N GLY A 22 -1.00 6.29 -5.09
CA GLY A 22 0.04 7.10 -4.50
C GLY A 22 0.07 8.53 -5.08
N PRO A 23 1.09 9.33 -4.71
CA PRO A 23 1.26 10.69 -5.21
C PRO A 23 1.41 10.65 -6.73
N ASP A 24 0.78 11.59 -7.41
CA ASP A 24 0.91 11.81 -8.86
C ASP A 24 0.64 10.56 -9.73
N GLY A 25 -0.08 9.57 -9.21
CA GLY A 25 -0.37 8.32 -9.92
C GLY A 25 0.83 7.38 -10.05
N THR A 26 1.81 7.47 -9.14
CA THR A 26 3.04 6.65 -9.14
C THR A 26 2.79 5.15 -9.31
N PHE A 27 1.70 4.64 -8.75
CA PHE A 27 1.31 3.23 -8.77
C PHE A 27 0.04 2.95 -9.57
N ARG A 28 -0.44 3.93 -10.35
CA ARG A 28 -1.60 3.75 -11.21
C ARG A 28 -1.39 2.57 -12.15
N ASP A 29 -2.36 1.67 -12.17
CA ASP A 29 -2.37 0.44 -12.97
C ASP A 29 -1.21 -0.54 -12.66
N ARG A 30 -0.55 -0.40 -11.50
CA ARG A 30 0.64 -1.21 -11.10
C ARG A 30 0.45 -1.99 -9.81
N LEU A 31 -0.72 -1.88 -9.17
CA LEU A 31 -1.02 -2.57 -7.92
C LEU A 31 -2.05 -3.67 -8.19
N GLU A 32 -1.70 -4.89 -7.79
CA GLU A 32 -2.61 -6.03 -7.78
C GLU A 32 -2.79 -6.52 -6.36
N LEU A 33 -4.03 -6.83 -5.99
CA LEU A 33 -4.39 -7.17 -4.62
C LEU A 33 -5.15 -8.49 -4.59
N ASP A 34 -4.57 -9.46 -3.89
CA ASP A 34 -5.22 -10.74 -3.61
C ASP A 34 -6.16 -10.59 -2.42
N HIS A 35 -7.48 -10.67 -2.66
CA HIS A 35 -8.49 -10.56 -1.61
C HIS A 35 -8.64 -11.80 -0.72
N GLN A 36 -8.04 -12.94 -1.07
CA GLN A 36 -8.00 -14.12 -0.20
C GLN A 36 -6.87 -14.02 0.82
N THR A 37 -5.66 -13.66 0.37
CA THR A 37 -4.48 -13.63 1.23
C THR A 37 -4.16 -12.25 1.79
N GLY A 38 -4.67 -11.19 1.17
CA GLY A 38 -4.29 -9.80 1.45
C GLY A 38 -2.92 -9.42 0.88
N SER A 39 -2.38 -10.23 -0.04
CA SER A 39 -1.09 -9.96 -0.67
C SER A 39 -1.22 -8.82 -1.68
N LEU A 40 -0.31 -7.84 -1.57
CA LEU A 40 -0.19 -6.73 -2.51
C LEU A 40 1.03 -6.96 -3.40
N THR A 41 0.80 -7.02 -4.70
CA THR A 41 1.84 -7.11 -5.73
C THR A 41 2.01 -5.74 -6.39
N ILE A 42 3.26 -5.29 -6.53
CA ILE A 42 3.61 -4.07 -7.27
C ILE A 42 4.32 -4.50 -8.56
N THR A 43 3.72 -4.23 -9.72
CA THR A 43 4.27 -4.59 -11.02
C THR A 43 4.98 -3.40 -11.68
N ASN A 44 5.84 -3.68 -12.67
CA ASN A 44 6.54 -2.66 -13.46
C ASN A 44 7.28 -1.60 -12.61
N THR A 45 8.00 -2.08 -11.59
CA THR A 45 8.74 -1.21 -10.65
C THR A 45 9.94 -0.56 -11.33
N ARG A 46 10.20 0.71 -10.97
CA ARG A 46 11.38 1.49 -11.38
C ARG A 46 12.15 1.89 -10.13
N THR A 47 13.43 2.21 -10.26
CA THR A 47 14.27 2.69 -9.14
C THR A 47 13.66 3.90 -8.43
N THR A 48 12.92 4.75 -9.16
CA THR A 48 12.15 5.90 -8.65
C THR A 48 10.97 5.53 -7.76
N HIS A 49 10.52 4.27 -7.74
CA HIS A 49 9.50 3.77 -6.81
C HIS A 49 10.11 3.27 -5.50
N SER A 50 11.43 3.39 -5.31
CA SER A 50 12.04 3.15 -4.01
C SER A 50 11.64 4.25 -3.03
N GLY A 51 11.33 3.89 -1.79
CA GLY A 51 10.90 4.86 -0.80
C GLY A 51 10.27 4.25 0.44
N LEU A 52 9.85 5.14 1.34
CA LEU A 52 9.13 4.78 2.56
C LEU A 52 7.63 4.85 2.30
N TYR A 53 6.95 3.72 2.50
CA TYR A 53 5.51 3.57 2.30
C TYR A 53 4.80 3.16 3.59
N LYS A 54 3.48 3.34 3.58
CA LYS A 54 2.60 2.95 4.68
C LYS A 54 1.53 1.97 4.21
N LEU A 55 1.32 0.94 5.02
CA LEU A 55 0.15 0.07 5.01
C LEU A 55 -0.75 0.49 6.19
N LYS A 56 -1.97 0.91 5.89
CA LYS A 56 -2.98 1.21 6.92
C LYS A 56 -3.79 -0.05 7.21
N ILE A 57 -3.91 -0.42 8.47
CA ILE A 57 -4.71 -1.56 8.91
C ILE A 57 -5.71 -1.04 9.93
N SER A 58 -6.98 -1.03 9.56
CA SER A 58 -8.07 -0.48 10.34
C SER A 58 -9.02 -1.60 10.79
N SER A 59 -9.66 -1.39 11.94
CA SER A 59 -10.76 -2.18 12.48
C SER A 59 -11.76 -1.24 13.14
N SER A 60 -12.92 -1.76 13.53
CA SER A 60 -13.96 -0.98 14.20
C SER A 60 -13.51 -0.28 15.49
N ARG A 61 -12.39 -0.73 16.10
CA ARG A 61 -11.87 -0.16 17.36
C ARG A 61 -10.53 0.57 17.22
N ARG A 62 -9.75 0.31 16.16
CA ARG A 62 -8.38 0.83 16.05
C ARG A 62 -7.89 0.89 14.62
N SER A 63 -7.07 1.90 14.32
CA SER A 63 -6.24 1.94 13.11
C SER A 63 -4.75 1.88 13.49
N ILE A 64 -3.97 1.14 12.72
CA ILE A 64 -2.51 1.09 12.82
C ILE A 64 -1.89 1.40 11.46
N ASN A 65 -0.77 2.11 11.47
CA ASN A 65 0.02 2.38 10.27
C ASN A 65 1.32 1.59 10.39
N ARG A 66 1.56 0.67 9.45
CA ARG A 66 2.82 -0.05 9.30
C ARG A 66 3.65 0.65 8.24
N ARG A 67 4.86 1.06 8.61
CA ARG A 67 5.84 1.64 7.69
C ARG A 67 6.77 0.56 7.17
N PHE A 68 7.09 0.61 5.89
CA PHE A 68 8.06 -0.28 5.27
C PHE A 68 8.83 0.47 4.16
N THR A 69 10.08 0.07 3.95
CA THR A 69 10.92 0.63 2.90
C THR A 69 10.90 -0.32 1.70
N VAL A 70 10.65 0.23 0.53
CA VAL A 70 10.82 -0.46 -0.75
C VAL A 70 12.12 0.01 -1.37
N THR A 71 12.97 -0.95 -1.74
CA THR A 71 14.21 -0.68 -2.50
C THR A 71 14.14 -1.49 -3.78
N VAL A 72 14.15 -0.80 -4.91
CA VAL A 72 14.25 -1.40 -6.25
C VAL A 72 15.68 -1.19 -6.73
N ILE A 73 16.40 -2.30 -6.96
CA ILE A 73 17.80 -2.33 -7.41
C ILE A 73 17.92 -2.56 -8.91
#